data_AF-A0A2N3DF22-F1
#
_entry.id   AF-A0A2N3DF22-F1
#
_cell.length_a   1.000
_cell.length_b   1.000
_cell.length_c   1.000
_cell.angle_alpha   90.00
_cell.angle_beta   90.00
_cell.angle_gamma   90.00
#
_symmetry.space_group_name_H-M   'P 1'
#
loop_
_entity.id
_entity.type
_entity.pdbx_description
1 polymer ?
#
loop_
_entity_poly.entity_id
_entity_poly.type
_entity_poly.pdbx_seq_one_letter_code
_entity_poly.pdbx_strand_id
1 'polypeptide(L)'
;MQDGRALTSKTAQGDGHAPSTAQKGELTSPARPAILQALAGLLLLVAAFTTSLPSHAQVAIPAPMEDYSRALECLTLAVAYEAGYENLEGKQAVAEVVLNRLRSSSFQNTVCDVVFAGSTRRTGCQFSFTCDGSLKRRLPERVMLSARTVAEDALANRTPPRAPGATHYHAAYVNPYWAPSLTRVATIGAHIFYHPPGKPAPYGPIGLQGATVPPTSSLRASTDQQSSSVAPAVFAPWGLEPAALGTDRP
;
A
#
# COMPACT_ATOMS: atom_id res chain seq x y z
N MET A 1 5.95 0.07 -66.21
CA MET A 1 5.25 -1.24 -66.28
C MET A 1 4.28 -1.27 -65.10
N GLN A 2 3.13 -0.59 -65.28
CA GLN A 2 1.80 -1.19 -65.51
C GLN A 2 1.30 -1.90 -64.24
N ASP A 3 0.56 -1.24 -63.34
CA ASP A 3 -0.85 -0.78 -63.40
C ASP A 3 -1.86 -1.91 -63.14
N GLY A 4 -2.85 -1.66 -62.26
CA GLY A 4 -4.06 -2.49 -62.22
C GLY A 4 -4.91 -2.44 -60.94
N ARG A 5 -5.71 -1.38 -60.79
CA ARG A 5 -6.75 -1.14 -59.77
C ARG A 5 -8.09 -1.77 -60.18
N ALA A 6 -8.93 -2.22 -59.23
CA ALA A 6 -10.43 -2.16 -59.17
C ALA A 6 -10.96 -3.31 -58.27
N LEU A 7 -11.68 -3.13 -57.15
CA LEU A 7 -13.02 -2.57 -56.88
C LEU A 7 -14.20 -3.25 -57.60
N THR A 8 -15.11 -3.83 -56.80
CA THR A 8 -16.61 -3.73 -56.78
C THR A 8 -17.27 -5.08 -56.48
N SER A 9 -17.95 -5.19 -55.32
CA SER A 9 -19.43 -5.19 -55.13
C SER A 9 -20.10 -6.57 -55.20
N LYS A 10 -20.91 -6.93 -54.17
CA LYS A 10 -22.39 -7.04 -54.24
C LYS A 10 -22.97 -8.10 -53.29
N THR A 11 -23.97 -7.65 -52.54
CA THR A 11 -24.82 -8.31 -51.54
C THR A 11 -25.91 -9.19 -52.15
N ALA A 12 -26.32 -10.26 -51.43
CA ALA A 12 -27.66 -10.91 -51.43
C ALA A 12 -27.63 -11.96 -50.28
N GLN A 13 -28.33 -11.91 -49.15
CA GLN A 13 -29.73 -11.63 -48.80
C GLN A 13 -30.72 -12.49 -49.61
N GLY A 14 -31.07 -13.64 -49.03
CA GLY A 14 -32.13 -14.54 -49.50
C GLY A 14 -33.35 -14.42 -48.60
N ASP A 15 -34.47 -14.05 -49.21
CA ASP A 15 -35.78 -13.89 -48.61
C ASP A 15 -36.60 -15.19 -48.64
N GLY A 16 -37.42 -15.35 -47.59
CA GLY A 16 -38.86 -15.64 -47.72
C GLY A 16 -39.29 -17.04 -48.15
N HIS A 17 -39.92 -17.77 -47.21
CA HIS A 17 -41.06 -18.66 -47.51
C HIS A 17 -42.06 -18.61 -46.34
N ALA A 18 -43.28 -18.20 -46.65
CA ALA A 18 -44.53 -18.41 -45.94
C ALA A 18 -45.61 -18.64 -47.05
N PRO A 19 -46.91 -18.94 -46.79
CA PRO A 19 -47.62 -19.33 -45.57
C PRO A 19 -48.57 -20.55 -45.79
N SER A 20 -49.42 -20.88 -44.81
CA SER A 20 -50.88 -21.18 -44.95
C SER A 20 -51.36 -22.24 -43.93
N THR A 21 -51.97 -21.80 -42.83
CA THR A 21 -53.41 -21.86 -42.44
C THR A 21 -53.99 -23.23 -42.07
N ALA A 22 -54.53 -23.31 -40.84
CA ALA A 22 -55.84 -23.90 -40.55
C ALA A 22 -56.30 -23.52 -39.13
N GLN A 23 -57.39 -22.76 -39.04
CA GLN A 23 -58.16 -22.47 -37.83
C GLN A 23 -59.14 -23.62 -37.50
N LYS A 24 -59.34 -23.86 -36.20
CA LYS A 24 -60.57 -24.38 -35.59
C LYS A 24 -60.49 -23.92 -34.13
N GLY A 25 -61.37 -23.07 -33.62
CA GLY A 25 -62.81 -23.30 -33.46
C GLY A 25 -63.10 -22.97 -32.00
N GLU A 26 -63.84 -21.89 -31.80
CA GLU A 26 -64.27 -21.30 -30.54
C GLU A 26 -65.18 -22.25 -29.74
N LEU A 27 -65.08 -22.26 -28.40
CA LEU A 27 -66.24 -22.55 -27.55
C LEU A 27 -66.10 -21.86 -26.19
N THR A 28 -67.15 -21.15 -25.85
CA THR A 28 -67.33 -20.20 -24.77
C THR A 28 -67.94 -20.84 -23.51
N SER A 29 -67.53 -20.34 -22.33
CA SER A 29 -68.21 -20.41 -21.00
C SER A 29 -68.35 -21.79 -20.32
N PRO A 30 -68.60 -21.88 -18.98
CA PRO A 30 -68.99 -20.83 -18.03
C PRO A 30 -68.13 -20.75 -16.74
N ALA A 31 -68.36 -19.66 -16.00
CA ALA A 31 -67.85 -19.45 -14.65
C ALA A 31 -68.47 -20.38 -13.59
N ARG A 32 -67.72 -20.53 -12.49
CA ARG A 32 -68.04 -20.91 -11.09
C ARG A 32 -67.43 -22.26 -10.65
N PRO A 33 -67.14 -22.50 -9.35
CA PRO A 33 -67.36 -21.64 -8.18
C PRO A 33 -66.09 -21.34 -7.36
N ALA A 34 -66.20 -20.32 -6.51
CA ALA A 34 -65.33 -20.13 -5.35
C ALA A 34 -65.48 -21.30 -4.37
N ILE A 35 -64.53 -21.38 -3.43
CA ILE A 35 -64.44 -22.30 -2.27
C ILE A 35 -63.50 -23.48 -2.54
N LEU A 36 -62.20 -23.23 -2.34
CA LEU A 36 -61.40 -24.06 -1.43
C LEU A 36 -60.38 -23.12 -0.78
N GLN A 37 -60.78 -22.57 0.36
CA GLN A 37 -59.86 -21.87 1.24
C GLN A 37 -58.99 -22.87 2.01
N ALA A 38 -57.76 -22.43 2.25
CA ALA A 38 -56.95 -22.74 3.42
C ALA A 38 -56.33 -24.14 3.52
N LEU A 39 -55.41 -24.51 2.62
CA LEU A 39 -54.26 -25.39 2.96
C LEU A 39 -53.02 -25.14 2.05
N ALA A 40 -52.83 -23.93 1.53
CA ALA A 40 -51.62 -23.55 0.76
C ALA A 40 -50.92 -22.30 1.31
N GLY A 41 -51.26 -21.88 2.54
CA GLY A 41 -50.69 -20.70 3.20
C GLY A 41 -49.57 -20.99 4.20
N LEU A 42 -49.36 -22.26 4.60
CA LEU A 42 -48.40 -22.61 5.66
C LEU A 42 -47.10 -23.26 5.14
N LEU A 43 -46.95 -23.50 3.83
CA LEU A 43 -45.70 -23.95 3.21
C LEU A 43 -45.08 -22.92 2.25
N LEU A 44 -45.58 -21.68 2.27
CA LEU A 44 -45.01 -20.50 1.59
C LEU A 44 -44.67 -19.38 2.58
N LEU A 45 -44.55 -19.71 3.88
CA LEU A 45 -44.09 -18.81 4.95
C LEU A 45 -42.83 -19.33 5.68
N VAL A 46 -42.19 -20.38 5.18
CA VAL A 46 -40.87 -20.85 5.68
C VAL A 46 -39.73 -20.42 4.74
N ALA A 47 -40.03 -19.93 3.53
CA ALA A 47 -39.04 -19.54 2.52
C ALA A 47 -38.65 -18.05 2.52
N ALA A 48 -39.12 -17.25 3.49
CA ALA A 48 -38.80 -15.81 3.59
C ALA A 48 -37.98 -15.44 4.84
N PHE A 49 -37.57 -16.43 5.63
CA PHE A 49 -36.56 -16.28 6.69
C PHE A 49 -35.27 -17.02 6.30
N THR A 50 -34.80 -16.82 5.07
CA THR A 50 -33.34 -16.77 4.90
C THR A 50 -32.91 -15.50 5.59
N THR A 51 -32.60 -15.60 6.88
CA THR A 51 -31.85 -14.55 7.55
C THR A 51 -30.60 -14.34 6.71
N SER A 52 -30.58 -13.24 5.97
CA SER A 52 -29.34 -12.64 5.51
C SER A 52 -28.57 -12.40 6.80
N LEU A 53 -27.72 -13.37 7.16
CA LEU A 53 -26.68 -13.14 8.16
C LEU A 53 -25.98 -11.89 7.64
N PRO A 54 -26.00 -10.76 8.37
CA PRO A 54 -25.22 -9.62 7.96
C PRO A 54 -23.82 -10.17 7.76
N SER A 55 -23.35 -10.14 6.50
CA SER A 55 -21.98 -10.48 6.15
C SER A 55 -21.15 -9.82 7.21
N HIS A 56 -20.50 -10.64 8.05
CA HIS A 56 -19.83 -10.21 9.27
C HIS A 56 -19.25 -8.84 8.97
N ALA A 57 -19.88 -7.81 9.53
CA ALA A 57 -19.31 -6.48 9.48
C ALA A 57 -17.93 -6.73 10.02
N GLN A 58 -16.94 -6.69 9.13
CA GLN A 58 -15.57 -6.86 9.54
C GLN A 58 -15.43 -5.67 10.46
N VAL A 59 -15.50 -5.93 11.76
CA VAL A 59 -15.01 -5.01 12.76
C VAL A 59 -13.62 -4.79 12.24
N ALA A 60 -13.41 -3.63 11.61
CA ALA A 60 -12.10 -3.19 11.21
C ALA A 60 -11.38 -3.13 12.54
N ILE A 61 -10.68 -4.22 12.87
CA ILE A 61 -9.74 -4.22 13.98
C ILE A 61 -8.84 -3.07 13.56
N PRO A 62 -8.82 -1.95 14.31
CA PRO A 62 -7.89 -0.89 13.99
C PRO A 62 -6.54 -1.58 13.93
N ALA A 63 -5.90 -1.57 12.76
CA ALA A 63 -4.57 -2.15 12.60
C ALA A 63 -3.75 -1.68 13.80
N PRO A 64 -3.04 -2.57 14.51
CA PRO A 64 -2.34 -2.21 15.73
C PRO A 64 -1.49 -0.99 15.40
N MET A 65 -1.92 0.16 15.91
CA MET A 65 -1.39 1.43 15.44
C MET A 65 0.06 1.48 15.89
N GLU A 66 0.97 1.71 14.94
CA GLU A 66 2.40 1.63 15.20
C GLU A 66 2.85 2.73 16.17
N ASP A 67 3.70 2.36 17.13
CA ASP A 67 4.41 3.28 18.00
C ASP A 67 5.37 4.15 17.17
N TYR A 68 5.26 5.48 17.29
CA TYR A 68 6.11 6.43 16.57
C TYR A 68 7.61 6.15 16.73
N SER A 69 8.06 5.77 17.92
CA SER A 69 9.48 5.48 18.19
C SER A 69 9.97 4.31 17.32
N ARG A 70 9.18 3.25 17.24
CA ARG A 70 9.46 2.07 16.42
C ARG A 70 9.40 2.39 14.92
N ALA A 71 8.42 3.16 14.48
CA ALA A 71 8.34 3.64 13.10
C ALA A 71 9.59 4.45 12.71
N LEU A 72 10.01 5.35 13.61
CA LEU A 72 11.19 6.18 13.42
C LEU A 72 12.47 5.35 13.31
N GLU A 73 12.65 4.35 14.17
CA GLU A 73 13.81 3.45 14.12
C GLU A 73 13.89 2.70 12.79
N CYS A 74 12.79 2.06 12.38
CA CYS A 74 12.75 1.28 11.14
C CYS A 74 12.96 2.16 9.90
N LEU A 75 12.33 3.33 9.85
CA LEU A 75 12.52 4.26 8.73
C LEU A 75 13.95 4.82 8.69
N THR A 76 14.54 5.10 9.86
CA THR A 76 15.94 5.55 9.96
C THR A 76 16.89 4.50 9.39
N LEU A 77 16.71 3.22 9.73
CA LEU A 77 17.53 2.14 9.20
C LEU A 77 17.38 2.03 7.67
N ALA A 78 16.15 2.07 7.16
CA ALA A 78 15.93 2.03 5.71
C ALA A 78 16.66 3.18 4.99
N VAL A 79 16.50 4.42 5.46
CA VAL A 79 17.17 5.58 4.85
C VAL A 79 18.70 5.48 4.98
N ALA A 80 19.21 5.05 6.13
CA ALA A 80 20.65 4.99 6.36
C ALA A 80 21.35 3.95 5.48
N TYR A 81 20.78 2.75 5.33
CA TYR A 81 21.40 1.67 4.58
C TYR A 81 21.15 1.76 3.08
N GLU A 82 20.02 2.34 2.64
CA GLU A 82 19.70 2.44 1.22
C GLU A 82 20.17 3.77 0.59
N ALA A 83 20.19 4.86 1.36
CA ALA A 83 20.48 6.20 0.85
C ALA A 83 21.41 7.03 1.75
N GLY A 84 22.11 6.41 2.70
CA GLY A 84 22.91 7.12 3.69
C GLY A 84 23.96 8.09 3.11
N TYR A 85 24.47 7.77 1.93
CA TYR A 85 25.46 8.57 1.19
C TYR A 85 24.88 9.38 0.04
N GLU A 86 23.57 9.31 -0.19
CA GLU A 86 22.88 10.15 -1.16
C GLU A 86 22.73 11.58 -0.66
N ASN A 87 22.40 12.48 -1.58
CA ASN A 87 21.98 13.84 -1.23
C ASN A 87 20.65 13.83 -0.45
N LEU A 88 20.25 15.00 0.07
CA LEU A 88 19.02 15.12 0.86
C LEU A 88 17.79 14.61 0.10
N GLU A 89 17.69 14.91 -1.18
CA GLU A 89 16.54 14.51 -2.01
C GLU A 89 16.47 12.99 -2.19
N GLY A 90 17.60 12.30 -2.36
CA GLY A 90 17.66 10.84 -2.47
C GLY A 90 17.23 10.14 -1.18
N LYS A 91 17.67 10.66 -0.03
CA LYS A 91 17.22 10.18 1.29
C LYS A 91 15.72 10.35 1.48
N GLN A 92 15.21 11.53 1.16
CA GLN A 92 13.79 11.85 1.23
C GLN A 92 12.96 10.96 0.29
N ALA A 93 13.45 10.69 -0.92
CA ALA A 93 12.77 9.82 -1.88
C ALA A 93 12.68 8.35 -1.42
N VAL A 94 13.73 7.81 -0.79
CA VAL A 94 13.68 6.46 -0.19
C VAL A 94 12.70 6.42 0.98
N ALA A 95 12.73 7.42 1.87
CA ALA A 95 11.75 7.52 2.95
C ALA A 95 10.32 7.57 2.41
N GLU A 96 10.08 8.37 1.36
CA GLU A 96 8.78 8.48 0.70
C GLU A 96 8.33 7.14 0.11
N VAL A 97 9.21 6.35 -0.51
CA VAL A 97 8.86 5.00 -1.02
C VAL A 97 8.37 4.09 0.11
N VAL A 98 9.02 4.11 1.29
CA VAL A 98 8.60 3.30 2.44
C VAL A 98 7.18 3.70 2.87
N LEU A 99 6.92 5.01 2.98
CA LEU A 99 5.60 5.51 3.38
C LEU A 99 4.53 5.31 2.30
N ASN A 100 4.91 5.38 1.01
CA ASN A 100 4.02 5.06 -0.10
C ASN A 100 3.62 3.59 -0.10
N ARG A 101 4.56 2.68 0.19
CA ARG A 101 4.26 1.25 0.35
C ARG A 101 3.25 1.05 1.47
N LEU A 102 3.48 1.65 2.64
CA LEU A 102 2.56 1.59 3.79
C LEU A 102 1.14 2.05 3.43
N ARG A 103 0.98 3.05 2.55
CA ARG A 103 -0.33 3.54 2.09
C ARG A 103 -0.97 2.66 1.02
N SER A 104 -0.20 1.98 0.19
CA SER A 104 -0.75 1.11 -0.85
C SER A 104 -1.21 -0.20 -0.21
N SER A 105 -2.52 -0.51 -0.33
CA SER A 105 -3.23 -1.66 0.26
C SER A 105 -2.61 -3.05 0.01
N SER A 106 -1.57 -3.13 -0.82
CA SER A 106 -0.78 -4.32 -1.09
C SER A 106 0.29 -4.62 -0.03
N PHE A 107 0.59 -3.68 0.88
CA PHE A 107 1.67 -3.82 1.86
C PHE A 107 1.19 -3.65 3.31
N GLN A 108 2.05 -4.17 4.19
CA GLN A 108 1.85 -4.49 5.60
C GLN A 108 1.40 -3.31 6.49
N ASN A 109 1.02 -3.62 7.73
CA ASN A 109 0.35 -2.71 8.66
C ASN A 109 1.25 -1.63 9.31
N THR A 110 2.59 -1.79 9.27
CA THR A 110 3.54 -0.89 9.96
C THR A 110 4.76 -0.57 9.10
N VAL A 111 5.45 0.53 9.40
CA VAL A 111 6.73 0.93 8.75
C VAL A 111 7.74 -0.19 8.89
N CYS A 112 7.88 -0.78 10.09
CA CYS A 112 8.78 -1.90 10.29
C CYS A 112 8.43 -3.11 9.42
N ASP A 113 7.15 -3.44 9.25
CA ASP A 113 6.77 -4.56 8.41
C ASP A 113 7.10 -4.31 6.93
N VAL A 114 7.03 -3.07 6.46
CA VAL A 114 7.49 -2.68 5.11
C VAL A 114 9.00 -2.84 4.98
N VAL A 115 9.76 -2.36 5.97
CA VAL A 115 11.23 -2.36 5.96
C VAL A 115 11.78 -3.78 6.09
N PHE A 116 11.19 -4.62 6.93
CA PHE A 116 11.65 -5.98 7.21
C PHE A 116 10.88 -7.06 6.45
N ALA A 117 10.08 -6.67 5.45
CA ALA A 117 9.38 -7.61 4.59
C ALA A 117 10.36 -8.62 3.95
N GLY A 118 10.12 -9.90 4.23
CA GLY A 118 10.95 -11.00 3.73
C GLY A 118 12.28 -11.22 4.47
N SER A 119 12.56 -10.49 5.55
CA SER A 119 13.84 -10.58 6.29
C SER A 119 14.16 -11.97 6.88
N THR A 120 13.14 -12.79 7.14
CA THR A 120 13.29 -14.17 7.65
C THR A 120 13.55 -15.19 6.55
N ARG A 121 13.53 -14.78 5.27
CA ARG A 121 13.75 -15.65 4.11
C ARG A 121 15.24 -15.67 3.76
N ARG A 122 15.69 -16.77 3.13
CA ARG A 122 17.07 -16.87 2.61
C ARG A 122 17.34 -15.92 1.44
N THR A 123 16.31 -15.59 0.66
CA THR A 123 16.35 -14.70 -0.50
C THR A 123 15.04 -13.94 -0.61
N GLY A 124 15.05 -12.80 -1.31
CA GLY A 124 13.83 -12.03 -1.59
C GLY A 124 13.43 -11.05 -0.48
N CYS A 125 14.42 -10.48 0.19
CA CYS A 125 14.22 -9.42 1.17
C CYS A 125 13.91 -8.11 0.45
N GLN A 126 12.95 -7.35 0.98
CA GLN A 126 12.52 -6.12 0.35
C GLN A 126 13.63 -5.05 0.34
N PHE A 127 14.40 -5.00 1.43
CA PHE A 127 15.59 -4.16 1.58
C PHE A 127 16.76 -5.08 1.90
N SER A 128 17.85 -5.02 1.12
CA SER A 128 18.90 -6.04 1.17
C SER A 128 19.64 -6.05 2.51
N PHE A 129 19.79 -4.89 3.14
CA PHE A 129 20.48 -4.72 4.42
C PHE A 129 19.90 -5.60 5.55
N THR A 130 18.63 -6.00 5.41
CA THR A 130 17.93 -6.85 6.37
C THR A 130 18.37 -8.32 6.32
N CYS A 131 19.08 -8.73 5.27
CA CYS A 131 19.44 -10.13 5.01
C CYS A 131 20.90 -10.36 4.61
N ASP A 132 21.58 -9.34 4.10
CA ASP A 132 22.98 -9.44 3.64
C ASP A 132 24.01 -9.34 4.78
N GLY A 133 23.54 -9.17 6.03
CA GLY A 133 24.40 -9.01 7.20
C GLY A 133 24.90 -7.57 7.43
N SER A 134 24.45 -6.59 6.65
CA SER A 134 24.82 -5.18 6.82
C SER A 134 24.57 -4.66 8.22
N LEU A 135 23.50 -5.11 8.88
CA LEU A 135 23.18 -4.74 10.27
C LEU A 135 24.26 -5.13 11.30
N LYS A 136 25.19 -6.03 10.96
CA LYS A 136 26.35 -6.36 11.82
C LYS A 136 27.37 -5.22 11.89
N ARG A 137 27.33 -4.27 10.95
CA ARG A 137 28.26 -3.14 10.88
C ARG A 137 27.50 -1.83 11.06
N ARG A 138 27.79 -1.12 12.15
CA ARG A 138 27.24 0.23 12.36
C ARG A 138 27.78 1.19 11.30
N LEU A 139 26.90 1.96 10.68
CA LEU A 139 27.27 3.07 9.80
C LEU A 139 27.83 4.24 10.60
N PRO A 140 28.63 5.14 9.99
CA PRO A 140 29.13 6.32 10.67
C PRO A 140 28.00 7.16 11.28
N GLU A 141 28.24 7.76 12.45
CA GLU A 141 27.22 8.50 13.19
C GLU A 141 26.56 9.62 12.36
N ARG A 142 27.34 10.36 11.57
CA ARG A 142 26.83 11.39 10.65
C ARG A 142 25.78 10.85 9.66
N VAL A 143 25.92 9.60 9.22
CA VAL A 143 24.99 8.94 8.30
C VAL A 143 23.70 8.59 9.03
N MET A 144 23.83 8.00 10.22
CA MET A 144 22.68 7.64 11.06
C MET A 144 21.87 8.88 11.48
N LEU A 145 22.53 9.95 11.93
CA LEU A 145 21.86 11.19 12.33
C LEU A 145 21.15 11.86 11.14
N SER A 146 21.82 11.97 10.00
CA SER A 146 21.21 12.51 8.78
C SER A 146 19.99 11.69 8.33
N ALA A 147 20.06 10.36 8.42
CA ALA A 147 18.94 9.48 8.09
C ALA A 147 17.78 9.63 9.08
N ARG A 148 18.09 9.77 10.38
CA ARG A 148 17.09 9.97 11.44
C ARG A 148 16.32 11.27 11.23
N THR A 149 17.00 12.39 10.97
CA THR A 149 16.34 13.68 10.68
C THR A 149 15.38 13.56 9.49
N VAL A 150 15.80 12.91 8.41
CA VAL A 150 14.93 12.66 7.25
C VAL A 150 13.72 11.80 7.62
N ALA A 151 13.92 10.76 8.45
CA ALA A 151 12.83 9.91 8.92
C ALA A 151 11.83 10.68 9.80
N GLU A 152 12.31 11.51 10.74
CA GLU A 152 11.47 12.39 11.57
C GLU A 152 10.62 13.33 10.71
N ASP A 153 11.23 13.98 9.72
CA ASP A 153 10.53 14.88 8.81
C ASP A 153 9.54 14.16 7.90
N ALA A 154 9.86 12.95 7.45
CA ALA A 154 8.96 12.15 6.62
C ALA A 154 7.73 11.68 7.42
N LEU A 155 7.93 11.17 8.64
CA LEU A 155 6.84 10.72 9.52
C LEU A 155 5.94 11.88 9.97
N ALA A 156 6.51 13.06 10.19
CA ALA A 156 5.77 14.28 10.51
C ALA A 156 5.16 14.98 9.28
N ASN A 157 5.26 14.37 8.09
CA ASN A 157 4.76 14.94 6.83
C ASN A 157 5.31 16.36 6.53
N ARG A 158 6.56 16.62 6.90
CA ARG A 158 7.31 17.87 6.63
C ARG A 158 8.20 17.79 5.39
N THR A 159 8.38 16.59 4.84
CA THR A 159 9.19 16.36 3.64
C THR A 159 8.40 16.71 2.37
N PRO A 160 8.95 17.54 1.45
CA PRO A 160 8.31 17.78 0.16
C PRO A 160 8.32 16.50 -0.69
N PRO A 161 7.31 16.28 -1.57
CA PRO A 161 7.30 15.13 -2.47
C PRO A 161 8.55 15.11 -3.35
N ARG A 162 9.23 13.96 -3.40
CA ARG A 162 10.42 13.71 -4.23
C ARG A 162 10.12 12.68 -5.30
N ALA A 163 9.48 11.59 -4.93
CA ALA A 163 9.09 10.50 -5.81
C ALA A 163 7.60 10.17 -5.62
N PRO A 164 6.69 11.10 -5.96
CA PRO A 164 5.26 10.96 -5.65
C PRO A 164 4.69 9.69 -6.27
N GLY A 165 4.02 8.89 -5.44
CA GLY A 165 3.40 7.63 -5.83
C GLY A 165 4.36 6.47 -6.09
N ALA A 166 5.68 6.68 -5.99
CA ALA A 166 6.66 5.62 -6.21
C ALA A 166 6.62 4.57 -5.09
N THR A 167 6.66 3.30 -5.48
CA THR A 167 6.71 2.13 -4.58
C THR A 167 7.90 1.22 -4.87
N HIS A 168 8.66 1.51 -5.92
CA HIS A 168 9.81 0.71 -6.34
C HIS A 168 10.94 1.64 -6.72
N TYR A 169 12.17 1.20 -6.51
CA TYR A 169 13.35 1.85 -7.05
C TYR A 169 14.48 0.85 -7.22
N HIS A 170 15.49 1.23 -8.00
CA HIS A 170 16.77 0.55 -8.06
C HIS A 170 17.90 1.56 -8.26
N ALA A 171 19.12 1.16 -7.95
CA ALA A 171 20.30 1.94 -8.27
C ALA A 171 20.53 1.99 -9.79
N ALA A 172 20.84 3.15 -10.35
CA ALA A 172 20.94 3.40 -11.79
C ALA A 172 21.99 2.55 -12.51
N TYR A 173 22.93 1.94 -11.77
CA TYR A 173 23.94 1.02 -12.26
C TYR A 173 23.49 -0.46 -12.25
N VAL A 174 22.25 -0.74 -11.89
CA VAL A 174 21.64 -2.09 -11.91
C VAL A 174 20.51 -2.12 -12.96
N ASN A 175 20.34 -3.25 -13.65
CA ASN A 175 19.26 -3.45 -14.63
C ASN A 175 18.34 -4.61 -14.23
N PRO A 176 17.33 -4.38 -13.37
CA PRO A 176 16.42 -5.43 -12.95
C PRO A 176 15.35 -5.72 -14.02
N TYR A 177 15.04 -7.00 -14.22
CA TYR A 177 14.07 -7.46 -15.23
C TYR A 177 12.66 -6.85 -15.09
N TRP A 178 12.27 -6.46 -13.87
CA TRP A 178 10.96 -5.89 -13.58
C TRP A 178 10.85 -4.41 -13.97
N ALA A 179 11.95 -3.66 -14.08
CA ALA A 179 11.90 -2.20 -14.28
C ALA A 179 11.18 -1.78 -15.58
N PRO A 180 11.36 -2.44 -16.74
CA PRO A 180 10.65 -2.08 -17.96
C PRO A 180 9.12 -2.23 -17.89
N SER A 181 8.61 -3.02 -16.94
CA SER A 181 7.17 -3.23 -16.75
C SER A 181 6.49 -2.15 -15.89
N LEU A 182 7.25 -1.23 -15.31
CA LEU A 182 6.77 -0.18 -14.41
C LEU A 182 6.82 1.20 -15.05
N THR A 183 6.00 2.12 -14.54
CA THR A 183 6.05 3.53 -14.91
C THR A 183 7.15 4.23 -14.13
N ARG A 184 8.11 4.85 -14.83
CA ARG A 184 9.19 5.66 -14.22
C ARG A 184 8.62 6.98 -13.69
N VAL A 185 9.00 7.34 -12.47
CA VAL A 185 8.60 8.57 -11.78
C VAL A 185 9.69 9.63 -11.88
N ALA A 186 10.90 9.29 -11.41
CA ALA A 186 12.03 10.22 -11.35
C ALA A 186 13.35 9.46 -11.30
N THR A 187 14.43 10.18 -11.59
CA THR A 187 15.81 9.79 -11.25
C THR A 187 16.33 10.81 -10.24
N ILE A 188 16.72 10.37 -9.05
CA ILE A 188 17.20 11.24 -7.97
C ILE A 188 18.46 10.60 -7.38
N GLY A 189 19.57 11.34 -7.45
CA GLY A 189 20.87 10.81 -7.08
C GLY A 189 21.20 9.55 -7.89
N ALA A 190 21.62 8.49 -7.20
CA ALA A 190 21.94 7.21 -7.83
C ALA A 190 20.72 6.32 -8.07
N HIS A 191 19.48 6.78 -7.81
CA HIS A 191 18.29 5.94 -7.84
C HIS A 191 17.30 6.33 -8.93
N ILE A 192 16.61 5.31 -9.45
CA ILE A 192 15.47 5.48 -10.36
C ILE A 192 14.22 4.94 -9.68
N PHE A 193 13.17 5.76 -9.62
CA PHE A 193 11.93 5.49 -8.90
C PHE A 193 10.77 5.14 -9.85
N TYR A 194 9.87 4.27 -9.40
CA TYR A 194 8.80 3.68 -10.21
C TYR A 194 7.52 3.42 -9.43
N HIS A 195 6.40 3.31 -10.15
CA HIS A 195 5.15 2.72 -9.67
C HIS A 195 4.55 1.75 -10.71
N PRO A 196 3.64 0.83 -10.31
CA PRO A 196 2.92 -0.02 -11.24
C PRO A 196 2.07 0.78 -12.22
N PRO A 197 1.94 0.37 -13.51
CA PRO A 197 1.22 1.15 -14.52
C PRO A 197 -0.20 1.52 -14.07
N GLY A 198 -0.54 2.81 -14.14
CA GLY A 198 -1.84 3.35 -13.75
C GLY A 198 -2.19 3.25 -12.25
N LYS A 199 -1.23 2.87 -11.39
CA LYS A 199 -1.44 2.67 -9.95
C LYS A 199 -0.33 3.32 -9.11
N PRO A 200 -0.18 4.66 -9.14
CA PRO A 200 0.68 5.34 -8.17
C PRO A 200 0.14 5.12 -6.75
N ALA A 201 1.03 5.07 -5.75
CA ALA A 201 0.59 5.01 -4.36
C ALA A 201 -0.19 6.29 -3.97
N PRO A 202 -1.20 6.18 -3.10
CA PRO A 202 -1.91 7.35 -2.58
C PRO A 202 -0.98 8.29 -1.81
N TYR A 203 -1.27 9.59 -1.85
CA TYR A 203 -0.65 10.60 -0.99
C TYR A 203 -1.54 10.86 0.24
N GLY A 204 -0.94 11.22 1.37
CA GLY A 204 -1.68 11.62 2.58
C GLY A 204 -0.89 11.39 3.88
N PRO A 205 -1.40 11.83 5.03
CA PRO A 205 -0.74 11.60 6.31
C PRO A 205 -0.68 10.09 6.65
N ILE A 206 0.31 9.69 7.46
CA ILE A 206 0.36 8.35 8.06
C ILE A 206 -0.27 8.45 9.46
N GLY A 207 -1.19 7.55 9.79
CA GLY A 207 -1.82 7.50 11.12
C GLY A 207 -0.94 6.77 12.14
N LEU A 208 -0.06 7.49 12.83
CA LEU A 208 0.77 6.97 13.93
C LEU A 208 0.25 7.42 15.31
N GLN A 209 0.34 6.58 16.33
CA GLN A 209 0.07 6.97 17.73
C GLN A 209 1.23 7.81 18.29
N GLY A 210 0.92 8.85 19.05
CA GLY A 210 1.94 9.69 19.71
C GLY A 210 2.64 10.71 18.81
N ALA A 211 2.25 10.82 17.54
CA ALA A 211 2.81 11.78 16.58
C ALA A 211 2.40 13.26 16.83
N THR A 212 1.92 13.61 18.04
CA THR A 212 1.90 15.00 18.50
C THR A 212 3.33 15.47 18.64
N VAL A 213 3.92 15.91 17.52
CA VAL A 213 5.16 16.67 17.49
C VAL A 213 4.91 17.88 18.39
N PRO A 214 5.56 18.03 19.55
CA PRO A 214 5.44 19.25 20.30
C PRO A 214 5.93 20.40 19.40
N PRO A 215 5.24 21.54 19.34
CA PRO A 215 5.76 22.70 18.64
C PRO A 215 7.14 23.01 19.20
N THR A 216 8.11 23.27 18.32
CA THR A 216 9.50 23.64 18.63
C THR A 216 9.53 24.98 19.37
N SER A 217 9.07 25.00 20.62
CA SER A 217 8.88 26.17 21.46
C SER A 217 8.42 25.73 22.85
N SER A 218 9.25 24.98 23.57
CA SER A 218 9.42 25.13 25.03
C SER A 218 10.42 24.11 25.54
N LEU A 219 11.68 24.52 25.60
CA LEU A 219 12.55 24.09 26.69
C LEU A 219 11.94 24.64 27.99
N ARG A 220 11.06 23.86 28.63
CA ARG A 220 10.90 23.92 30.08
C ARG A 220 10.80 22.52 30.62
N ALA A 221 11.74 22.22 31.50
CA ALA A 221 11.78 21.04 32.33
C ALA A 221 10.41 20.79 32.95
N SER A 222 9.89 19.59 32.75
CA SER A 222 8.94 18.97 33.67
C SER A 222 9.35 17.52 33.77
N THR A 223 10.16 17.28 34.79
CA THR A 223 10.35 15.97 35.38
C THR A 223 8.97 15.51 35.83
N ASP A 224 8.37 14.57 35.12
CA ASP A 224 7.37 13.71 35.72
C ASP A 224 7.45 12.31 35.14
N GLN A 225 7.54 11.38 36.07
CA GLN A 225 7.60 9.96 35.82
C GLN A 225 6.32 9.47 35.14
N GLN A 226 6.48 8.80 34.01
CA GLN A 226 5.60 7.69 33.71
C GLN A 226 6.41 6.53 33.15
N SER A 227 6.80 5.68 34.10
CA SER A 227 7.31 4.34 33.87
C SER A 227 6.25 3.54 33.11
N SER A 228 6.58 3.11 31.91
CA SER A 228 5.97 1.98 31.22
C SER A 228 7.10 1.26 30.50
N SER A 229 7.73 0.36 31.24
CA SER A 229 8.81 -0.50 30.77
C SER A 229 8.28 -1.52 29.78
N VAL A 230 8.19 -1.13 28.51
CA VAL A 230 8.37 -2.05 27.39
C VAL A 230 9.69 -1.62 26.77
N ALA A 231 10.76 -2.39 27.05
CA ALA A 231 12.02 -2.17 26.38
C ALA A 231 11.77 -2.23 24.85
N PRO A 232 12.18 -1.23 24.06
CA PRO A 232 12.06 -1.33 22.62
C PRO A 232 12.86 -2.56 22.19
N ALA A 233 12.26 -3.43 21.38
CA ALA A 233 12.98 -4.53 20.76
C ALA A 233 14.14 -3.90 19.96
N VAL A 234 15.33 -3.96 20.54
CA VAL A 234 16.55 -3.32 20.03
C VAL A 234 16.89 -3.96 18.68
N PHE A 235 16.37 -3.36 17.59
CA PHE A 235 16.47 -3.93 16.25
C PHE A 235 17.89 -3.79 15.68
N ALA A 236 18.66 -2.84 16.21
CA ALA A 236 20.07 -2.67 15.93
C ALA A 236 20.90 -3.13 17.15
N PRO A 237 21.83 -4.10 17.02
CA PRO A 237 22.58 -4.64 18.17
C PRO A 237 23.43 -3.60 18.92
N TRP A 238 23.56 -2.41 18.34
CA TRP A 238 24.30 -1.27 18.88
C TRP A 238 23.43 -0.19 19.55
N GLY A 239 22.11 -0.38 19.62
CA GLY A 239 21.16 0.57 20.23
C GLY A 239 21.03 1.90 19.45
N LEU A 240 19.83 2.26 19.00
CA LEU A 240 19.58 3.55 18.34
C LEU A 240 19.55 4.75 19.31
N GLU A 241 19.99 4.55 20.56
CA GLU A 241 20.07 5.59 21.59
C GLU A 241 20.82 6.79 21.00
N PRO A 242 20.23 7.99 20.98
CA PRO A 242 20.98 9.20 20.68
C PRO A 242 22.09 9.27 21.71
N ALA A 243 23.33 9.13 21.25
CA ALA A 243 24.50 9.24 22.11
C ALA A 243 24.34 10.53 22.92
N ALA A 244 24.33 10.36 24.24
CA ALA A 244 24.36 11.45 25.19
C ALA A 244 25.38 12.48 24.70
N LEU A 245 24.89 13.70 24.49
CA LEU A 245 25.70 14.87 24.18
C LEU A 245 26.88 14.89 25.15
N GLY A 246 28.07 14.61 24.63
CA GLY A 246 29.33 14.86 25.30
C GLY A 246 29.47 16.37 25.51
N THR A 247 28.95 16.87 26.61
CA THR A 247 29.48 18.07 27.24
C THR A 247 30.77 17.67 27.91
N ASP A 248 31.88 17.74 27.18
CA ASP A 248 33.17 18.07 27.76
C ASP A 248 34.05 18.67 26.67
N ARG A 249 34.27 19.97 26.81
CA ARG A 249 35.24 20.77 26.07
C ARG A 249 36.19 21.36 27.12
N PRO A 250 37.51 21.21 27.02
CA PRO A 250 38.41 22.16 27.67
C PRO A 250 38.36 23.51 26.93
#